data_AF-A0A7U4SU99-F1
#
_entry.id   AF-A0A7U4SU99-F1
#
_cell.length_a   1.000
_cell.length_b   1.000
_cell.length_c   1.000
_cell.angle_alpha   90.00
_cell.angle_beta   90.00
_cell.angle_gamma   90.00
#
_symmetry.space_group_name_H-M   'P 1'
#
loop_
_entity.id
_entity.type
_entity.pdbx_description
1 polymer ?
#
loop_
_entity_poly.entity_id
_entity_poly.type
_entity_poly.pdbx_seq_one_letter_code
_entity_poly.pdbx_strand_id
1 'polypeptide(L)'
;MTEATVTKKSKNPKAPKLFPDELIDQLLAQVQSKDAESILGESGLAGQLKKQLAERMLAAELSHHLEAETEQGKAGNHRNGTSPKTVLTPNGELKLDIPRDRQATFEPQLVGKYQRRLPGFDDHVISMYARGMSVREIQGHLLELYGLQVSPDLISTVTDEVLADVEQWQQRPLEAMYPIVYFDALRLKIRDEGMVKNKAVYLALGIRADGRKEVLGLWIEQTEGAKFWLKVFNELKNRGLHDILIAVVDGLRGFPEAIEAVYPAAQIQTCIVHLIRNSLNLASWKDRKPLAAAIKPIYQATTAEAAAAALDAFAQSEWGRKFPTVAAMWQRQWEQVIPFFAYPPEVRRIVYTTNAIESMHMQLRKIVKSRGHFPSDEAASKLLYLALRNIEKDWKMPPITWRQAVNQFAILFGERFTSAIS
;
A
#
# COMPACT_ATOMS: atom_id res chain seq x y z
N MET A 1 49.83 30.64 -15.43
CA MET A 1 48.64 31.16 -16.14
C MET A 1 47.77 29.96 -16.48
N THR A 2 46.69 29.76 -15.74
CA THR A 2 45.70 28.71 -15.99
C THR A 2 44.34 29.37 -15.80
N GLU A 3 43.69 29.68 -16.92
CA GLU A 3 42.38 30.31 -16.98
C GLU A 3 41.30 29.34 -16.49
N ALA A 4 40.54 29.76 -15.48
CA ALA A 4 39.34 29.09 -15.04
C ALA A 4 38.20 29.35 -16.06
N THR A 5 37.75 28.29 -16.71
CA THR A 5 36.60 28.31 -17.62
C THR A 5 35.31 28.43 -16.79
N VAL A 6 34.71 29.61 -16.80
CA VAL A 6 33.38 29.87 -16.20
C VAL A 6 32.31 29.27 -17.12
N THR A 7 31.69 28.18 -16.69
CA THR A 7 30.51 27.60 -17.35
C THR A 7 29.33 28.58 -17.27
N LYS A 8 28.97 29.18 -18.40
CA LYS A 8 27.74 29.98 -18.58
C LYS A 8 26.51 29.11 -18.30
N LYS A 9 25.71 29.46 -17.29
CA LYS A 9 24.37 28.89 -17.08
C LYS A 9 23.53 29.13 -18.34
N SER A 10 23.06 28.04 -18.95
CA SER A 10 22.04 28.06 -20.00
C SER A 10 20.79 28.77 -19.48
N LYS A 11 20.37 29.86 -20.15
CA LYS A 11 19.08 30.51 -19.87
C LYS A 11 17.98 29.62 -20.47
N ASN A 12 17.18 28.98 -19.61
CA ASN A 12 15.95 28.32 -20.05
C ASN A 12 15.09 29.32 -20.85
N PRO A 13 14.58 28.94 -22.04
CA PRO A 13 13.65 29.78 -22.77
C PRO A 13 12.41 30.06 -21.89
N LYS A 14 12.05 31.33 -21.73
CA LYS A 14 10.83 31.71 -21.00
C LYS A 14 9.63 31.10 -21.73
N ALA A 15 8.79 30.38 -20.99
CA ALA A 15 7.52 29.87 -21.52
C ALA A 15 6.72 31.02 -22.16
N PRO A 16 6.02 30.78 -23.29
CA PRO A 16 5.19 31.80 -23.90
C PRO A 16 4.13 32.26 -22.90
N LYS A 17 3.98 33.59 -22.75
CA LYS A 17 3.00 34.17 -21.85
C LYS A 17 1.60 33.89 -22.39
N LEU A 18 0.72 33.37 -21.55
CA LEU A 18 -0.68 33.09 -21.92
C LEU A 18 -1.47 34.38 -22.18
N PHE A 19 -1.11 35.48 -21.51
CA PHE A 19 -1.72 36.79 -21.64
C PHE A 19 -0.65 37.86 -21.93
N PRO A 20 -0.94 38.85 -22.80
CA PRO A 20 -0.09 40.03 -22.97
C PRO A 20 0.03 40.82 -21.66
N ASP A 21 1.20 41.44 -21.43
CA ASP A 21 1.45 42.23 -20.22
C ASP A 21 0.46 43.40 -20.09
N GLU A 22 0.08 44.03 -21.21
CA GLU A 22 -0.91 45.11 -21.26
C GLU A 22 -2.29 44.69 -20.69
N LEU A 23 -2.70 43.44 -20.93
CA LEU A 23 -3.97 42.92 -20.41
C LEU A 23 -3.88 42.71 -18.89
N ILE A 24 -2.72 42.27 -18.40
CA ILE A 24 -2.47 42.09 -16.96
C ILE A 24 -2.45 43.44 -16.26
N ASP A 25 -1.81 44.45 -16.84
CA ASP A 25 -1.76 45.80 -16.30
C ASP A 25 -3.16 46.44 -16.24
N GLN A 26 -4.00 46.20 -17.26
CA GLN A 26 -5.40 46.63 -17.27
C GLN A 26 -6.22 45.97 -16.15
N LEU A 27 -6.03 44.67 -15.91
CA LEU A 27 -6.72 43.96 -14.84
C LEU A 27 -6.26 44.45 -13.45
N LEU A 28 -4.96 44.67 -13.27
CA LEU A 28 -4.39 45.19 -12.01
C LEU A 28 -4.82 46.64 -11.74
N ALA A 29 -5.07 47.45 -12.77
CA ALA A 29 -5.57 48.81 -12.62
C ALA A 29 -7.00 48.88 -12.09
N GLN A 30 -7.79 47.80 -12.21
CA GLN A 30 -9.16 47.74 -11.71
C GLN A 30 -9.26 47.42 -10.21
N VAL A 31 -8.15 47.02 -9.58
CA VAL A 31 -8.11 46.68 -8.15
C VAL A 31 -7.68 47.91 -7.33
N GLN A 32 -8.51 48.34 -6.39
CA GLN A 32 -8.25 49.53 -5.56
C GLN A 32 -7.07 49.33 -4.59
N SER A 33 -6.92 48.14 -4.03
CA SER A 33 -5.81 47.76 -3.16
C SER A 33 -4.92 46.74 -3.85
N LYS A 34 -3.60 46.97 -3.82
CA LYS A 34 -2.60 46.09 -4.46
C LYS A 34 -1.96 45.11 -3.48
N ASP A 35 -2.64 44.82 -2.38
CA ASP A 35 -2.21 43.81 -1.41
C ASP A 35 -2.49 42.40 -1.94
N ALA A 36 -1.83 41.40 -1.33
CA ALA A 36 -1.91 40.02 -1.77
C ALA A 36 -3.35 39.47 -1.73
N GLU A 37 -4.17 39.89 -0.76
CA GLU A 37 -5.56 39.40 -0.63
C GLU A 37 -6.45 39.95 -1.74
N SER A 38 -6.34 41.25 -2.07
CA SER A 38 -7.16 41.86 -3.14
C SER A 38 -6.79 41.36 -4.54
N ILE A 39 -5.55 40.90 -4.75
CA ILE A 39 -5.09 40.39 -6.05
C ILE A 39 -5.28 38.88 -6.16
N LEU A 40 -4.87 38.11 -5.15
CA LEU A 40 -4.76 36.65 -5.20
C LEU A 40 -5.83 35.92 -4.38
N GLY A 41 -6.54 36.61 -3.48
CA GLY A 41 -7.60 36.04 -2.66
C GLY A 41 -8.84 35.65 -3.49
N GLU A 42 -9.72 34.83 -2.90
CA GLU A 42 -10.91 34.30 -3.58
C GLU A 42 -12.01 35.36 -3.79
N SER A 43 -12.08 36.38 -2.94
CA SER A 43 -12.89 37.58 -3.20
C SER A 43 -12.18 38.64 -4.05
N GLY A 44 -10.86 38.47 -4.25
CA GLY A 44 -10.01 39.35 -5.03
C GLY A 44 -10.09 39.10 -6.53
N LEU A 45 -9.21 39.78 -7.29
CA LEU A 45 -9.19 39.76 -8.75
C LEU A 45 -9.08 38.34 -9.32
N ALA A 46 -8.15 37.52 -8.80
CA ALA A 46 -7.95 36.16 -9.27
C ALA A 46 -9.19 35.28 -9.06
N GLY A 47 -9.82 35.36 -7.88
CA GLY A 47 -11.05 34.62 -7.59
C GLY A 47 -12.24 35.04 -8.45
N GLN A 48 -12.41 36.35 -8.68
CA GLN A 48 -13.44 36.86 -9.59
C GLN A 48 -13.21 36.43 -11.04
N LEU A 49 -11.96 36.44 -11.50
CA LEU A 49 -11.60 35.97 -12.84
C LEU A 49 -11.88 34.47 -13.00
N LYS A 50 -11.50 33.65 -12.00
CA LYS A 50 -11.84 32.22 -11.96
C LYS A 50 -13.35 32.00 -12.03
N LYS A 51 -14.15 32.75 -11.24
CA LYS A 51 -15.62 32.71 -11.26
C LYS A 51 -16.14 32.99 -12.67
N GLN A 52 -15.76 34.12 -13.27
CA GLN A 52 -16.26 34.54 -14.58
C GLN A 52 -15.87 33.57 -15.69
N LEU A 53 -14.65 33.02 -15.66
CA LEU A 53 -14.21 32.02 -16.63
C LEU A 53 -15.04 30.74 -16.53
N ALA A 54 -15.26 30.23 -15.31
CA ALA A 54 -16.05 29.03 -15.07
C ALA A 54 -17.51 29.21 -15.52
N GLU A 55 -18.15 30.33 -15.17
CA GLU A 55 -19.53 30.64 -15.58
C GLU A 55 -19.65 30.80 -17.10
N ARG A 56 -18.65 31.40 -17.75
CA ARG A 56 -18.62 31.54 -19.21
C ARG A 56 -18.48 30.19 -19.91
N MET A 57 -17.65 29.29 -19.40
CA MET A 57 -17.53 27.93 -19.92
C MET A 57 -18.84 27.15 -19.76
N LEU A 58 -19.47 27.20 -18.58
CA LEU A 58 -20.77 26.57 -18.34
C LEU A 58 -21.87 27.13 -19.25
N ALA A 59 -21.85 28.44 -19.51
CA ALA A 59 -22.79 29.07 -20.44
C ALA A 59 -22.56 28.64 -21.89
N ALA A 60 -21.31 28.37 -22.28
CA ALA A 60 -20.96 27.83 -23.59
C ALA A 60 -21.39 26.35 -23.73
N GLU A 61 -21.18 25.53 -22.70
CA GLU A 61 -21.68 24.16 -22.64
C GLU A 61 -23.20 24.11 -22.82
N LEU A 62 -23.95 25.01 -22.16
CA LEU A 62 -25.40 25.09 -22.32
C LEU A 62 -25.82 25.52 -23.73
N SER A 63 -25.11 26.45 -24.38
CA SER A 63 -25.37 26.79 -25.79
C SER A 63 -25.24 25.55 -26.68
N HIS A 64 -24.13 24.85 -26.56
CA HIS A 64 -23.84 23.66 -27.35
C HIS A 64 -24.87 22.56 -27.12
N HIS A 65 -25.31 22.35 -25.87
CA HIS A 65 -26.38 21.41 -25.53
C HIS A 65 -27.71 21.75 -26.24
N LEU A 66 -28.13 23.02 -26.19
CA LEU A 66 -29.39 23.46 -26.82
C LEU A 66 -29.33 23.41 -28.35
N GLU A 67 -28.17 23.72 -28.94
CA GLU A 67 -27.92 23.55 -30.38
C GLU A 67 -28.04 22.08 -30.79
N ALA A 68 -27.39 21.18 -30.06
CA ALA A 68 -27.46 19.74 -30.31
C ALA A 68 -28.88 19.17 -30.16
N GLU A 69 -29.66 19.62 -29.17
CA GLU A 69 -31.08 19.20 -29.04
C GLU A 69 -31.93 19.70 -30.22
N THR A 70 -31.66 20.91 -30.71
CA THR A 70 -32.35 21.49 -31.87
C THR A 70 -32.03 20.69 -33.14
N GLU A 71 -30.76 20.32 -33.36
CA GLU A 71 -30.33 19.48 -34.49
C GLU A 71 -30.94 18.07 -34.43
N GLN A 72 -31.21 17.55 -33.23
CA GLN A 72 -31.88 16.26 -33.00
C GLN A 72 -33.41 16.33 -33.12
N GLY A 73 -33.98 17.49 -33.50
CA GLY A 73 -35.43 17.67 -33.63
C GLY A 73 -36.21 17.75 -32.31
N LYS A 74 -35.51 17.90 -31.17
CA LYS A 74 -36.13 18.12 -29.86
C LYS A 74 -36.43 19.61 -29.67
N ALA A 75 -37.45 20.10 -30.36
CA ALA A 75 -37.87 21.50 -30.26
C ALA A 75 -38.54 21.80 -28.90
N GLY A 76 -38.22 22.95 -28.31
CA GLY A 76 -38.93 23.51 -27.13
C GLY A 76 -38.10 23.69 -25.87
N ASN A 77 -36.86 23.19 -25.82
CA ASN A 77 -35.95 23.52 -24.73
C ASN A 77 -35.29 24.89 -24.94
N HIS A 78 -35.08 25.63 -23.86
CA HIS A 78 -34.49 26.97 -23.89
C HIS A 78 -33.84 27.29 -22.54
N ARG A 79 -33.04 28.36 -22.50
CA ARG A 79 -32.39 28.83 -21.27
C ARG A 79 -33.44 29.28 -20.23
N ASN A 80 -33.25 28.87 -18.99
CA ASN A 80 -34.16 29.18 -17.87
C ASN A 80 -33.39 29.69 -16.63
N GLY A 81 -32.59 30.74 -16.84
CA GLY A 81 -31.83 31.40 -15.79
C GLY A 81 -30.66 30.57 -15.23
N THR A 82 -30.24 30.91 -14.01
CA THR A 82 -29.12 30.26 -13.29
C THR A 82 -29.58 29.73 -11.93
N SER A 83 -28.78 28.84 -11.32
CA SER A 83 -28.91 28.40 -9.93
C SER A 83 -27.59 28.61 -9.20
N PRO A 84 -27.60 29.18 -7.98
CA PRO A 84 -26.37 29.32 -7.21
C PRO A 84 -25.87 27.94 -6.79
N LYS A 85 -24.54 27.76 -6.84
CA LYS A 85 -23.85 26.56 -6.41
C LYS A 85 -22.49 26.93 -5.83
N THR A 86 -22.26 26.55 -4.59
CA THR A 86 -20.93 26.66 -3.96
C THR A 86 -20.11 25.42 -4.32
N VAL A 87 -18.97 25.65 -4.99
CA VAL A 87 -17.97 24.64 -5.33
C VAL A 87 -16.76 24.83 -4.43
N LEU A 88 -16.30 23.76 -3.82
CA LEU A 88 -15.09 23.72 -3.01
C LEU A 88 -13.88 23.59 -3.94
N THR A 89 -12.97 24.57 -3.85
CA THR A 89 -11.73 24.61 -4.62
C THR A 89 -10.51 24.56 -3.69
N PRO A 90 -9.31 24.17 -4.15
CA PRO A 90 -8.09 24.22 -3.35
C PRO A 90 -7.73 25.58 -2.74
N ASN A 91 -8.43 26.66 -3.08
CA ASN A 91 -8.16 27.98 -2.52
C ASN A 91 -9.33 28.51 -1.68
N GLY A 92 -10.44 27.76 -1.56
CA GLY A 92 -11.64 28.17 -0.82
C GLY A 92 -12.96 27.88 -1.55
N GLU A 93 -14.05 28.44 -1.01
CA GLU A 93 -15.39 28.34 -1.58
C GLU A 93 -15.58 29.27 -2.79
N LEU A 94 -15.89 28.69 -3.95
CA LEU A 94 -16.24 29.41 -5.17
C LEU A 94 -17.76 29.37 -5.39
N LYS A 95 -18.42 30.52 -5.30
CA LYS A 95 -19.86 30.65 -5.58
C LYS A 95 -20.08 30.87 -7.07
N LEU A 96 -20.66 29.88 -7.74
CA LEU A 96 -20.97 29.89 -9.16
C LEU A 96 -22.47 30.00 -9.41
N ASP A 97 -22.84 30.75 -10.43
CA ASP A 97 -24.19 30.84 -10.97
C ASP A 97 -24.31 29.86 -12.16
N ILE A 98 -24.78 28.64 -11.89
CA ILE A 98 -24.84 27.55 -12.89
C ILE A 98 -26.02 27.78 -13.84
N PRO A 99 -25.81 27.89 -15.15
CA PRO A 99 -26.89 28.08 -16.11
C PRO A 99 -27.76 26.83 -16.25
N ARG A 100 -29.07 27.02 -16.48
CA ARG A 100 -30.06 25.95 -16.55
C ARG A 100 -30.88 26.05 -17.83
N ASP A 101 -31.33 24.90 -18.31
CA ASP A 101 -32.34 24.78 -19.36
C ASP A 101 -33.74 24.60 -18.76
N ARG A 102 -34.78 24.76 -19.58
CA ARG A 102 -36.18 24.68 -19.15
C ARG A 102 -36.60 23.24 -18.82
N GLN A 103 -36.09 22.28 -19.58
CA GLN A 103 -36.46 20.86 -19.47
C GLN A 103 -35.58 20.07 -18.50
N ALA A 104 -34.58 20.71 -17.88
CA ALA A 104 -33.62 20.11 -16.95
C ALA A 104 -32.79 18.95 -17.54
N THR A 105 -32.64 18.90 -18.86
CA THR A 105 -31.88 17.86 -19.60
C THR A 105 -30.40 18.18 -19.69
N PHE A 106 -29.98 19.43 -19.48
CA PHE A 106 -28.57 19.83 -19.53
C PHE A 106 -27.77 19.19 -18.39
N GLU A 107 -26.67 18.50 -18.71
CA GLU A 107 -25.71 17.97 -17.74
C GLU A 107 -24.34 18.66 -17.91
N PRO A 108 -23.97 19.61 -17.02
CA PRO A 108 -22.71 20.33 -17.15
C PRO A 108 -21.51 19.41 -16.98
N GLN A 109 -20.46 19.61 -17.78
CA GLN A 109 -19.23 18.81 -17.73
C GLN A 109 -18.20 19.43 -16.78
N LEU A 110 -18.06 20.76 -16.77
CA LEU A 110 -17.10 21.45 -15.90
C LEU A 110 -17.40 21.22 -14.41
N VAL A 111 -18.68 21.29 -14.02
CA VAL A 111 -19.14 21.02 -12.65
C VAL A 111 -20.48 20.28 -12.69
N GLY A 112 -20.44 18.95 -12.63
CA GLY A 112 -21.61 18.07 -12.77
C GLY A 112 -22.75 18.37 -11.79
N LYS A 113 -23.98 17.93 -12.11
CA LYS A 113 -25.13 18.09 -11.20
C LYS A 113 -24.77 17.52 -9.82
N TYR A 114 -25.09 18.27 -8.77
CA TYR A 114 -24.76 17.95 -7.36
C TYR A 114 -23.27 17.86 -6.98
N GLN A 115 -22.34 17.87 -7.95
CA GLN A 115 -20.90 17.87 -7.70
C GLN A 115 -20.44 19.17 -7.07
N ARG A 116 -20.06 19.17 -5.80
CA ARG A 116 -19.54 20.37 -5.10
C ARG A 116 -18.01 20.40 -4.99
N ARG A 117 -17.29 19.43 -5.56
CA ARG A 117 -15.83 19.31 -5.44
C ARG A 117 -15.16 19.34 -6.81
N LEU A 118 -14.01 20.01 -6.90
CA LEU A 118 -13.14 19.92 -8.07
C LEU A 118 -12.46 18.54 -8.15
N PRO A 119 -12.17 18.03 -9.37
CA PRO A 119 -11.49 16.75 -9.58
C PRO A 119 -10.12 16.69 -8.86
N GLY A 120 -9.78 15.55 -8.27
CA GLY A 120 -8.49 15.29 -7.61
C GLY A 120 -8.40 15.59 -6.11
N PHE A 121 -9.43 16.22 -5.50
CA PHE A 121 -9.47 16.41 -4.04
C PHE A 121 -9.44 15.06 -3.30
N ASP A 122 -10.27 14.11 -3.74
CA ASP A 122 -10.40 12.80 -3.11
C ASP A 122 -9.07 12.01 -3.20
N ASP A 123 -8.37 12.12 -4.33
CA ASP A 123 -7.03 11.52 -4.52
C ASP A 123 -6.01 12.07 -3.52
N HIS A 124 -6.02 13.37 -3.25
CA HIS A 124 -5.13 13.98 -2.26
C HIS A 124 -5.43 13.49 -0.84
N VAL A 125 -6.71 13.40 -0.48
CA VAL A 125 -7.16 12.84 0.81
C VAL A 125 -6.69 11.39 0.97
N ILE A 126 -6.95 10.55 -0.04
CA ILE A 126 -6.53 9.13 -0.04
C ILE A 126 -5.01 9.02 0.04
N SER A 127 -4.27 9.88 -0.69
CA SER A 127 -2.81 9.90 -0.72
C SER A 127 -2.20 10.28 0.63
N MET A 128 -2.80 11.23 1.36
CA MET A 128 -2.38 11.59 2.72
C MET A 128 -2.71 10.47 3.72
N TYR A 129 -3.93 9.91 3.62
CA TYR A 129 -4.35 8.80 4.45
C TYR A 129 -3.42 7.59 4.29
N ALA A 130 -3.08 7.23 3.05
CA ALA A 130 -2.16 6.14 2.71
C ALA A 130 -0.74 6.32 3.27
N ARG A 131 -0.33 7.56 3.56
CA ARG A 131 0.95 7.87 4.21
C ARG A 131 0.90 7.81 5.74
N GLY A 132 -0.25 7.45 6.31
CA GLY A 132 -0.43 7.27 7.74
C GLY A 132 -0.94 8.48 8.49
N MET A 133 -1.33 9.57 7.80
CA MET A 133 -1.96 10.72 8.45
C MET A 133 -3.32 10.31 9.02
N SER A 134 -3.62 10.76 10.23
CA SER A 134 -4.93 10.67 10.85
C SER A 134 -5.92 11.63 10.21
N VAL A 135 -7.21 11.39 10.40
CA VAL A 135 -8.28 12.26 9.87
C VAL A 135 -8.10 13.72 10.32
N ARG A 136 -7.68 13.94 11.57
CA ARG A 136 -7.43 15.28 12.13
C ARG A 136 -6.20 15.95 11.50
N GLU A 137 -5.14 15.19 11.26
CA GLU A 137 -3.94 15.72 10.57
C GLU A 137 -4.25 16.08 9.12
N ILE A 138 -5.04 15.26 8.42
CA ILE A 138 -5.49 15.56 7.05
C ILE A 138 -6.32 16.84 7.05
N GLN A 139 -7.27 16.97 7.98
CA GLN A 139 -8.08 18.19 8.13
C GLN A 139 -7.20 19.43 8.34
N GLY A 140 -6.25 19.37 9.29
CA GLY A 140 -5.32 20.47 9.56
C GLY A 140 -4.47 20.81 8.35
N HIS A 141 -3.94 19.81 7.65
CA HIS A 141 -3.09 20.01 6.47
C HIS A 141 -3.85 20.64 5.30
N LEU A 142 -5.11 20.22 5.08
CA LEU A 142 -5.97 20.81 4.07
C LEU A 142 -6.32 22.27 4.42
N LEU A 143 -6.52 22.58 5.70
CA LEU A 143 -6.74 23.95 6.13
C LEU A 143 -5.49 24.82 5.91
N GLU A 144 -4.31 24.32 6.27
CA GLU A 144 -3.04 25.06 6.17
C GLU A 144 -2.61 25.33 4.72
N LEU A 145 -2.69 24.33 3.84
CA LEU A 145 -2.23 24.49 2.46
C LEU A 145 -3.26 25.16 1.55
N TYR A 146 -4.54 24.88 1.78
CA TYR A 146 -5.61 25.18 0.84
C TYR A 146 -6.69 26.11 1.41
N GLY A 147 -6.59 26.50 2.69
CA GLY A 147 -7.65 27.25 3.37
C GLY A 147 -8.96 26.46 3.49
N LEU A 148 -8.90 25.14 3.25
CA LEU A 148 -10.09 24.29 3.13
C LEU A 148 -10.54 23.77 4.50
N GLN A 149 -11.69 24.24 4.96
CA GLN A 149 -12.37 23.65 6.11
C GLN A 149 -13.13 22.40 5.68
N VAL A 150 -12.57 21.24 5.98
CA VAL A 150 -13.13 19.92 5.65
C VAL A 150 -13.57 19.23 6.94
N SER A 151 -14.78 18.65 6.96
CA SER A 151 -15.23 17.90 8.15
C SER A 151 -14.50 16.55 8.26
N PRO A 152 -14.30 16.02 9.48
CA PRO A 152 -13.76 14.66 9.67
C PRO A 152 -14.62 13.59 9.01
N ASP A 153 -15.94 13.77 9.00
CA ASP A 153 -16.89 12.86 8.36
C ASP A 153 -16.66 12.79 6.86
N LEU A 154 -16.45 13.94 6.22
CA LEU A 154 -16.15 14.03 4.80
C LEU A 154 -14.86 13.29 4.45
N ILE A 155 -13.79 13.48 5.22
CA ILE A 155 -12.53 12.73 5.03
C ILE A 155 -12.77 11.22 5.20
N SER A 156 -13.60 10.83 6.18
CA SER A 156 -13.93 9.43 6.43
C SER A 156 -14.66 8.84 5.23
N THR A 157 -15.72 9.49 4.73
CA THR A 157 -16.49 9.08 3.55
C THR A 157 -15.60 8.90 2.32
N VAL A 158 -14.72 9.87 2.03
CA VAL A 158 -13.78 9.76 0.90
C VAL A 158 -12.87 8.54 1.06
N THR A 159 -12.37 8.29 2.26
CA THR A 159 -11.53 7.11 2.48
C THR A 159 -12.33 5.81 2.45
N ASP A 160 -13.62 5.82 2.80
CA ASP A 160 -14.47 4.62 2.77
C ASP A 160 -14.72 4.10 1.36
N GLU A 161 -14.64 4.96 0.33
CA GLU A 161 -14.68 4.55 -1.08
C GLU A 161 -13.57 3.51 -1.41
N VAL A 162 -12.47 3.51 -0.66
CA VAL A 162 -11.37 2.54 -0.81
C VAL A 162 -11.77 1.13 -0.36
N LEU A 163 -12.83 0.95 0.44
CA LEU A 163 -13.22 -0.38 0.91
C LEU A 163 -13.65 -1.30 -0.24
N ALA A 164 -14.32 -0.76 -1.26
CA ALA A 164 -14.66 -1.52 -2.46
C ALA A 164 -13.39 -2.03 -3.17
N ASP A 165 -12.36 -1.19 -3.26
CA ASP A 165 -11.05 -1.59 -3.82
C ASP A 165 -10.39 -2.68 -2.97
N VAL A 166 -10.51 -2.61 -1.63
CA VAL A 166 -9.97 -3.63 -0.72
C VAL A 166 -10.63 -4.98 -0.98
N GLU A 167 -11.96 -4.99 -1.09
CA GLU A 167 -12.73 -6.22 -1.36
C GLU A 167 -12.36 -6.81 -2.72
N GLN A 168 -12.31 -5.98 -3.77
CA GLN A 168 -11.89 -6.41 -5.10
C GLN A 168 -10.46 -6.95 -5.10
N TRP A 169 -9.53 -6.26 -4.42
CA TRP A 169 -8.15 -6.69 -4.30
C TRP A 169 -8.02 -8.01 -3.53
N GLN A 170 -8.84 -8.24 -2.49
CA GLN A 170 -8.86 -9.49 -1.74
C GLN A 170 -9.46 -10.66 -2.53
N GLN A 171 -10.37 -10.40 -3.47
CA GLN A 171 -11.02 -11.44 -4.28
C GLN A 171 -10.33 -11.67 -5.63
N ARG A 172 -9.32 -10.87 -5.98
CA ARG A 172 -8.68 -10.93 -7.30
C ARG A 172 -8.08 -12.31 -7.58
N PRO A 173 -8.07 -12.75 -8.86
CA PRO A 173 -7.43 -13.99 -9.24
C PRO A 173 -5.92 -13.93 -8.99
N LEU A 174 -5.35 -15.06 -8.60
CA LEU A 174 -3.93 -15.27 -8.34
C LEU A 174 -3.33 -16.18 -9.41
N GLU A 175 -2.00 -16.16 -9.53
CA GLU A 175 -1.29 -17.11 -10.39
C GLU A 175 -1.46 -18.55 -9.88
N ALA A 176 -1.44 -19.50 -10.81
CA ALA A 176 -1.62 -20.92 -10.51
C ALA A 176 -0.54 -21.46 -9.55
N MET A 177 0.69 -20.93 -9.62
CA MET A 177 1.82 -21.40 -8.83
C MET A 177 2.70 -20.24 -8.36
N TYR A 178 3.06 -20.26 -7.07
CA TYR A 178 4.07 -19.37 -6.50
C TYR A 178 5.24 -20.20 -5.95
N PRO A 179 6.48 -19.99 -6.44
CA PRO A 179 7.65 -20.71 -5.94
C PRO A 179 7.91 -20.54 -4.44
N ILE A 180 7.68 -19.34 -3.92
CA ILE A 180 7.85 -19.06 -2.49
C ILE A 180 6.66 -18.23 -2.03
N VAL A 181 6.03 -18.63 -0.93
CA VAL A 181 5.06 -17.80 -0.22
C VAL A 181 5.51 -17.66 1.23
N TYR A 182 5.72 -16.43 1.67
CA TYR A 182 5.99 -16.10 3.06
C TYR A 182 4.70 -15.75 3.76
N PHE A 183 4.41 -16.41 4.87
CA PHE A 183 3.33 -16.06 5.78
C PHE A 183 3.91 -15.50 7.06
N ASP A 184 3.53 -14.27 7.40
CA ASP A 184 3.99 -13.59 8.60
C ASP A 184 2.87 -12.71 9.16
N ALA A 185 3.04 -12.25 10.41
CA ALA A 185 2.06 -11.45 11.11
C ALA A 185 2.68 -10.18 11.70
N LEU A 186 1.90 -9.10 11.69
CA LEU A 186 2.14 -7.96 12.58
C LEU A 186 1.00 -7.81 13.57
N ARG A 187 1.28 -7.21 14.73
CA ARG A 187 0.29 -6.98 15.79
C ARG A 187 -0.16 -5.53 15.75
N LEU A 188 -1.48 -5.31 15.69
CA LEU A 188 -2.10 -3.99 15.71
C LEU A 188 -3.08 -3.85 16.88
N LYS A 189 -3.13 -2.66 17.46
CA LYS A 189 -4.15 -2.29 18.43
C LYS A 189 -5.41 -1.87 17.69
N ILE A 190 -6.49 -2.63 17.82
CA ILE A 190 -7.76 -2.38 17.14
C ILE A 190 -8.87 -2.40 18.19
N ARG A 191 -9.78 -1.42 18.11
CA ARG A 191 -10.97 -1.38 18.95
C ARG A 191 -11.98 -2.39 18.42
N ASP A 192 -12.47 -3.21 19.32
CA ASP A 192 -13.37 -4.32 19.06
C ASP A 192 -14.29 -4.48 20.27
N GLU A 193 -15.61 -4.44 20.04
CA GLU A 193 -16.64 -4.49 21.08
C GLU A 193 -16.40 -3.47 22.23
N GLY A 194 -15.94 -2.26 21.89
CA GLY A 194 -15.67 -1.19 22.85
C GLY A 194 -14.33 -1.29 23.59
N MET A 195 -13.57 -2.38 23.44
CA MET A 195 -12.25 -2.55 24.04
C MET A 195 -11.14 -2.52 22.99
N VAL A 196 -9.97 -1.97 23.33
CA VAL A 196 -8.80 -2.02 22.45
C VAL A 196 -8.08 -3.36 22.65
N LYS A 197 -8.16 -4.23 21.65
CA LYS A 197 -7.51 -5.54 21.62
C LYS A 197 -6.26 -5.50 20.73
N ASN A 198 -5.29 -6.36 21.01
CA ASN A 198 -4.09 -6.50 20.17
C ASN A 198 -4.31 -7.67 19.19
N LYS A 199 -4.80 -7.37 17.97
CA LYS A 199 -5.12 -8.37 16.95
C LYS A 199 -3.90 -8.67 16.07
N ALA A 200 -3.82 -9.90 15.56
CA ALA A 200 -2.84 -10.24 14.52
C ALA A 200 -3.39 -9.83 13.16
N VAL A 201 -2.51 -9.25 12.34
CA VAL A 201 -2.73 -9.07 10.91
C VAL A 201 -1.76 -9.98 10.20
N TYR A 202 -2.30 -11.02 9.59
CA TYR A 202 -1.55 -11.97 8.78
C TYR A 202 -1.42 -11.46 7.36
N LEU A 203 -0.23 -11.61 6.80
CA LEU A 203 0.10 -11.22 5.43
C LEU A 203 0.73 -12.42 4.71
N ALA A 204 0.30 -12.63 3.47
CA ALA A 204 0.92 -13.59 2.56
C ALA A 204 1.69 -12.82 1.48
N LEU A 205 3.01 -13.00 1.42
CA LEU A 205 3.87 -12.42 0.38
C LEU A 205 4.35 -13.53 -0.55
N GLY A 206 3.85 -13.53 -1.78
CA GLY A 206 4.27 -14.45 -2.83
C GLY A 206 5.45 -13.90 -3.64
N ILE A 207 6.31 -14.80 -4.09
CA ILE A 207 7.29 -14.59 -5.15
C ILE A 207 6.77 -15.34 -6.36
N ARG A 208 6.58 -14.65 -7.49
CA ARG A 208 6.16 -15.23 -8.78
C ARG A 208 7.32 -15.98 -9.43
N ALA A 209 7.02 -16.80 -10.44
CA ALA A 209 8.04 -17.52 -11.20
C ALA A 209 9.09 -16.59 -11.87
N ASP A 210 8.69 -15.38 -12.26
CA ASP A 210 9.57 -14.34 -12.80
C ASP A 210 10.39 -13.58 -11.73
N GLY A 211 10.14 -13.87 -10.44
CA GLY A 211 10.83 -13.29 -9.28
C GLY A 211 10.22 -12.00 -8.76
N ARG A 212 9.11 -11.52 -9.35
CA ARG A 212 8.39 -10.37 -8.82
C ARG A 212 7.70 -10.76 -7.52
N LYS A 213 7.65 -9.80 -6.61
CA LYS A 213 6.97 -9.92 -5.32
C LYS A 213 5.52 -9.46 -5.49
N GLU A 214 4.61 -10.10 -4.78
CA GLU A 214 3.20 -9.74 -4.75
C GLU A 214 2.59 -10.11 -3.40
N VAL A 215 1.81 -9.22 -2.79
CA VAL A 215 1.07 -9.54 -1.57
C VAL A 215 -0.23 -10.21 -1.93
N LEU A 216 -0.38 -11.49 -1.56
CA LEU A 216 -1.51 -12.32 -1.95
C LEU A 216 -2.77 -11.98 -1.17
N GLY A 217 -2.64 -11.57 0.09
CA GLY A 217 -3.79 -11.20 0.92
C GLY A 217 -3.39 -10.69 2.31
N LEU A 218 -4.40 -10.19 3.03
CA LEU A 218 -4.27 -9.70 4.40
C LEU A 218 -5.48 -10.14 5.25
N TRP A 219 -5.24 -10.73 6.43
CA TRP A 219 -6.33 -11.23 7.28
C TRP A 219 -6.15 -10.74 8.72
N ILE A 220 -7.18 -10.10 9.26
CA ILE A 220 -7.21 -9.63 10.65
C ILE A 220 -8.00 -10.64 11.47
N GLU A 221 -7.39 -11.17 12.52
CA GLU A 221 -8.04 -12.16 13.39
C GLU A 221 -7.61 -12.00 14.85
N GLN A 222 -8.51 -12.33 15.76
CA GLN A 222 -8.25 -12.27 17.20
C GLN A 222 -7.60 -13.55 17.72
N THR A 223 -8.07 -14.72 17.25
CA THR A 223 -7.60 -16.03 17.73
C THR A 223 -7.03 -16.88 16.60
N GLU A 224 -5.78 -17.31 16.75
CA GLU A 224 -5.11 -18.19 15.81
C GLU A 224 -5.60 -19.63 16.03
N GLY A 225 -5.97 -20.32 14.95
CA GLY A 225 -6.36 -21.73 15.02
C GLY A 225 -6.34 -22.40 13.65
N ALA A 226 -6.26 -23.73 13.63
CA ALA A 226 -6.19 -24.52 12.39
C ALA A 226 -7.36 -24.23 11.43
N LYS A 227 -8.57 -24.00 11.96
CA LYS A 227 -9.75 -23.65 11.14
C LYS A 227 -9.59 -22.33 10.39
N PHE A 228 -8.99 -21.33 11.02
CA PHE A 228 -8.71 -20.04 10.39
C PHE A 228 -7.74 -20.22 9.21
N TRP A 229 -6.64 -20.95 9.43
CA TRP A 229 -5.64 -21.20 8.39
C TRP A 229 -6.19 -22.01 7.22
N LEU A 230 -6.99 -23.05 7.49
CA LEU A 230 -7.69 -23.77 6.45
C LEU A 230 -8.61 -22.86 5.63
N LYS A 231 -9.31 -21.91 6.26
CA LYS A 231 -10.13 -20.92 5.53
C LYS A 231 -9.25 -20.06 4.62
N VAL A 232 -8.15 -19.51 5.14
CA VAL A 232 -7.20 -18.67 4.39
C VAL A 232 -6.63 -19.42 3.19
N PHE A 233 -6.16 -20.65 3.38
CA PHE A 233 -5.57 -21.43 2.28
C PHE A 233 -6.60 -21.85 1.23
N ASN A 234 -7.83 -22.21 1.64
CA ASN A 234 -8.91 -22.49 0.70
C ASN A 234 -9.34 -21.23 -0.07
N GLU A 235 -9.36 -20.06 0.57
CA GLU A 235 -9.60 -18.78 -0.10
C GLU A 235 -8.55 -18.53 -1.19
N LEU A 236 -7.26 -18.66 -0.85
CA LEU A 236 -6.17 -18.53 -1.82
C LEU A 236 -6.32 -19.53 -2.97
N LYS A 237 -6.71 -20.77 -2.67
CA LYS A 237 -6.93 -21.81 -3.69
C LYS A 237 -8.09 -21.50 -4.62
N ASN A 238 -9.20 -21.00 -4.07
CA ASN A 238 -10.36 -20.59 -4.85
C ASN A 238 -10.07 -19.37 -5.74
N ARG A 239 -9.10 -18.53 -5.35
CA ARG A 239 -8.61 -17.42 -6.18
C ARG A 239 -7.67 -17.86 -7.29
N GLY A 240 -7.31 -19.15 -7.37
CA GLY A 240 -6.49 -19.71 -8.44
C GLY A 240 -5.12 -20.19 -7.99
N LEU A 241 -4.71 -19.98 -6.73
CA LEU A 241 -3.43 -20.52 -6.25
C LEU A 241 -3.54 -22.04 -6.09
N HIS A 242 -3.04 -22.81 -7.04
CA HIS A 242 -3.15 -24.26 -7.04
C HIS A 242 -1.90 -24.95 -6.50
N ASP A 243 -0.74 -24.32 -6.60
CA ASP A 243 0.51 -24.90 -6.14
C ASP A 243 1.44 -23.88 -5.44
N ILE A 244 2.09 -24.35 -4.38
CA ILE A 244 3.12 -23.62 -3.65
C ILE A 244 4.33 -24.54 -3.55
N LEU A 245 5.49 -24.11 -4.02
CA LEU A 245 6.69 -24.95 -3.94
C LEU A 245 7.29 -24.91 -2.53
N ILE A 246 7.52 -23.70 -2.01
CA ILE A 246 8.05 -23.46 -0.67
C ILE A 246 7.12 -22.52 0.10
N ALA A 247 6.53 -23.01 1.20
CA ALA A 247 5.75 -22.20 2.12
C ALA A 247 6.61 -21.85 3.35
N VAL A 248 6.97 -20.57 3.51
CA VAL A 248 7.79 -20.10 4.62
C VAL A 248 6.89 -19.54 5.72
N VAL A 249 6.95 -20.11 6.91
CA VAL A 249 6.04 -19.76 8.02
C VAL A 249 6.83 -19.38 9.27
N ASP A 250 6.33 -18.43 10.05
CA ASP A 250 6.72 -18.31 11.46
C ASP A 250 6.11 -19.51 12.19
N GLY A 251 6.88 -20.25 13.01
CA GLY A 251 6.56 -21.61 13.48
C GLY A 251 5.37 -21.73 14.45
N LEU A 252 4.21 -21.25 14.01
CA LEU A 252 2.92 -21.24 14.67
C LEU A 252 2.31 -22.64 14.62
N ARG A 253 1.60 -23.01 15.70
CA ARG A 253 0.97 -24.32 15.83
C ARG A 253 -0.26 -24.44 14.91
N GLY A 254 -0.47 -25.59 14.29
CA GLY A 254 -1.62 -25.84 13.41
C GLY A 254 -1.48 -25.26 12.00
N PHE A 255 -0.36 -24.58 11.72
CA PHE A 255 -0.08 -23.94 10.45
C PHE A 255 0.41 -24.93 9.39
N PRO A 256 1.41 -25.80 9.70
CA PRO A 256 1.86 -26.80 8.74
C PRO A 256 0.75 -27.76 8.31
N GLU A 257 -0.05 -28.23 9.26
CA GLU A 257 -1.14 -29.19 9.00
C GLU A 257 -2.22 -28.60 8.08
N ALA A 258 -2.50 -27.31 8.23
CA ALA A 258 -3.45 -26.61 7.37
C ALA A 258 -2.89 -26.40 5.95
N ILE A 259 -1.58 -26.15 5.81
CA ILE A 259 -0.93 -26.08 4.49
C ILE A 259 -0.97 -27.45 3.83
N GLU A 260 -0.55 -28.52 4.51
CA GLU A 260 -0.51 -29.89 3.96
C GLU A 260 -1.90 -30.34 3.48
N ALA A 261 -2.96 -29.95 4.19
CA ALA A 261 -4.33 -30.29 3.80
C ALA A 261 -4.77 -29.64 2.47
N VAL A 262 -4.28 -28.44 2.15
CA VAL A 262 -4.71 -27.68 0.96
C VAL A 262 -3.70 -27.78 -0.19
N TYR A 263 -2.41 -27.79 0.14
CA TYR A 263 -1.23 -27.83 -0.72
C TYR A 263 -0.27 -28.97 -0.29
N PRO A 264 -0.66 -30.25 -0.48
CA PRO A 264 0.09 -31.40 0.03
C PRO A 264 1.50 -31.55 -0.56
N ALA A 265 1.75 -30.95 -1.72
CA ALA A 265 3.06 -30.99 -2.39
C ALA A 265 3.98 -29.83 -1.97
N ALA A 266 3.52 -28.91 -1.12
CA ALA A 266 4.30 -27.76 -0.66
C ALA A 266 5.37 -28.20 0.35
N GLN A 267 6.60 -27.73 0.17
CA GLN A 267 7.63 -27.88 1.18
C GLN A 267 7.47 -26.79 2.23
N ILE A 268 7.13 -27.19 3.45
CA ILE A 268 6.91 -26.26 4.56
C ILE A 268 8.23 -25.98 5.25
N GLN A 269 8.60 -24.72 5.28
CA GLN A 269 9.85 -24.24 5.86
C GLN A 269 9.56 -23.29 7.02
N THR A 270 10.04 -23.64 8.21
CA THR A 270 10.10 -22.70 9.33
C THR A 270 11.08 -21.57 9.00
N CYS A 271 10.64 -20.33 9.15
CA CYS A 271 11.48 -19.18 8.91
C CYS A 271 12.63 -19.10 9.92
N ILE A 272 13.86 -19.35 9.46
CA ILE A 272 15.08 -19.31 10.28
C ILE A 272 15.27 -17.94 10.95
N VAL A 273 14.93 -16.84 10.29
CA VAL A 273 15.08 -15.50 10.87
C VAL A 273 14.12 -15.27 12.02
N HIS A 274 12.87 -15.75 11.91
CA HIS A 274 11.93 -15.75 13.04
C HIS A 274 12.44 -16.61 14.20
N LEU A 275 12.95 -17.81 13.89
CA LEU A 275 13.49 -18.73 14.89
C LEU A 275 14.69 -18.12 15.64
N ILE A 276 15.60 -17.45 14.92
CA ILE A 276 16.71 -16.67 15.49
C ILE A 276 16.16 -15.54 16.36
N ARG A 277 15.23 -14.72 15.85
CA ARG A 277 14.66 -13.58 16.60
C ARG A 277 14.00 -14.04 17.90
N ASN A 278 13.22 -15.12 17.84
CA ASN A 278 12.57 -15.73 19.00
C ASN A 278 13.60 -16.23 20.02
N SER A 279 14.73 -16.76 19.55
CA SER A 279 15.84 -17.19 20.41
C SER A 279 16.48 -16.00 21.13
N LEU A 280 16.73 -14.91 20.40
CA LEU A 280 17.36 -13.70 20.95
C LEU A 280 16.45 -12.88 21.87
N ASN A 281 15.13 -13.02 21.73
CA ASN A 281 14.16 -12.38 22.62
C ASN A 281 14.19 -12.93 24.05
N LEU A 282 14.71 -14.15 24.24
CA LEU A 282 14.90 -14.77 25.55
C LEU A 282 16.17 -14.28 26.27
N ALA A 283 17.05 -13.58 25.55
CA ALA A 283 18.33 -13.12 26.06
C ALA A 283 18.30 -11.61 26.38
N SER A 284 19.04 -11.25 27.43
CA SER A 284 19.35 -9.87 27.77
C SER A 284 20.12 -9.18 26.64
N TRP A 285 20.10 -7.85 26.58
CA TRP A 285 20.80 -7.10 25.53
C TRP A 285 22.29 -7.45 25.42
N LYS A 286 22.97 -7.67 26.57
CA LYS A 286 24.40 -8.05 26.62
C LYS A 286 24.66 -9.44 26.04
N ASP A 287 23.74 -10.37 26.27
CA ASP A 287 23.88 -11.77 25.88
C ASP A 287 23.47 -12.05 24.43
N ARG A 288 22.71 -11.15 23.79
CA ARG A 288 22.19 -11.35 22.43
C ARG A 288 23.26 -11.61 21.38
N LYS A 289 24.34 -10.82 21.36
CA LYS A 289 25.40 -10.97 20.35
C LYS A 289 26.18 -12.29 20.53
N PRO A 290 26.64 -12.65 21.75
CA PRO A 290 27.22 -13.97 21.99
C PRO A 290 26.27 -15.14 21.68
N LEU A 291 25.01 -15.06 22.10
CA LEU A 291 24.01 -16.10 21.81
C LEU A 291 23.80 -16.27 20.30
N ALA A 292 23.69 -15.16 19.55
CA ALA A 292 23.57 -15.19 18.10
C ALA A 292 24.76 -15.88 17.44
N ALA A 293 25.98 -15.68 17.96
CA ALA A 293 27.17 -16.37 17.48
C ALA A 293 27.13 -17.87 17.81
N ALA A 294 26.62 -18.26 18.97
CA ALA A 294 26.51 -19.66 19.39
C ALA A 294 25.49 -20.47 18.57
N ILE A 295 24.38 -19.86 18.14
CA ILE A 295 23.37 -20.53 17.28
C ILE A 295 23.71 -20.49 15.78
N LYS A 296 24.66 -19.64 15.37
CA LYS A 296 25.04 -19.44 13.96
C LYS A 296 25.47 -20.72 13.24
N PRO A 297 26.27 -21.63 13.84
CA PRO A 297 26.67 -22.87 13.19
C PRO A 297 25.50 -23.76 12.77
N ILE A 298 24.36 -23.69 13.46
CA ILE A 298 23.19 -24.54 13.20
C ILE A 298 22.65 -24.27 11.79
N TYR A 299 22.31 -23.03 11.47
CA TYR A 299 21.71 -22.67 10.18
C TYR A 299 22.73 -22.37 9.07
N GLN A 300 24.03 -22.34 9.38
CA GLN A 300 25.09 -22.23 8.38
C GLN A 300 25.68 -23.58 7.97
N ALA A 301 25.24 -24.67 8.60
CA ALA A 301 25.67 -26.01 8.23
C ALA A 301 25.35 -26.35 6.77
N THR A 302 26.20 -27.16 6.16
CA THR A 302 26.06 -27.59 4.76
C THR A 302 24.98 -28.66 4.60
N THR A 303 24.82 -29.54 5.59
CA THR A 303 23.85 -30.65 5.59
C THR A 303 22.99 -30.65 6.86
N ALA A 304 21.87 -31.36 6.82
CA ALA A 304 20.97 -31.51 7.96
C ALA A 304 21.63 -32.23 9.15
N GLU A 305 22.50 -33.20 8.88
CA GLU A 305 23.24 -33.95 9.90
C GLU A 305 24.24 -33.05 10.63
N ALA A 306 24.98 -32.23 9.87
CA ALA A 306 25.90 -31.24 10.45
C ALA A 306 25.14 -30.18 11.26
N ALA A 307 23.94 -29.79 10.81
CA ALA A 307 23.07 -28.87 11.54
C ALA A 307 22.56 -29.47 12.85
N ALA A 308 22.14 -30.74 12.83
CA ALA A 308 21.68 -31.47 14.01
C ALA A 308 22.82 -31.60 15.05
N ALA A 309 24.01 -31.98 14.60
CA ALA A 309 25.19 -32.05 15.48
C ALA A 309 25.54 -30.67 16.07
N ALA A 310 25.40 -29.59 15.30
CA ALA A 310 25.59 -28.23 15.80
C ALA A 310 24.51 -27.81 16.82
N LEU A 311 23.25 -28.25 16.64
CA LEU A 311 22.18 -28.01 17.59
C LEU A 311 22.41 -28.76 18.90
N ASP A 312 22.86 -30.01 18.85
CA ASP A 312 23.22 -30.80 20.02
C ASP A 312 24.43 -30.21 20.75
N ALA A 313 25.47 -29.80 20.01
CA ALA A 313 26.62 -29.10 20.57
C ALA A 313 26.22 -27.77 21.23
N PHE A 314 25.32 -27.01 20.61
CA PHE A 314 24.76 -25.81 21.22
C PHE A 314 24.02 -26.14 22.52
N ALA A 315 23.14 -27.15 22.52
CA ALA A 315 22.38 -27.55 23.70
C ALA A 315 23.28 -27.94 24.89
N GLN A 316 24.45 -28.54 24.63
CA GLN A 316 25.42 -28.94 25.64
C GLN A 316 26.35 -27.81 26.10
N SER A 317 26.48 -26.73 25.31
CA SER A 317 27.33 -25.58 25.59
C SER A 317 26.86 -24.74 26.79
N GLU A 318 27.71 -23.83 27.28
CA GLU A 318 27.34 -22.86 28.32
C GLU A 318 26.08 -22.06 27.93
N TRP A 319 25.98 -21.64 26.67
CA TRP A 319 24.83 -20.89 26.17
C TRP A 319 23.56 -21.73 26.08
N GLY A 320 23.66 -23.01 25.68
CA GLY A 320 22.53 -23.94 25.67
C GLY A 320 22.01 -24.25 27.07
N ARG A 321 22.92 -24.41 28.04
CA ARG A 321 22.56 -24.59 29.46
C ARG A 321 21.95 -23.33 30.08
N LYS A 322 22.42 -22.15 29.68
CA LYS A 322 21.86 -20.85 30.10
C LYS A 322 20.50 -20.58 29.48
N PHE A 323 20.27 -21.03 28.25
CA PHE A 323 19.03 -20.84 27.49
C PHE A 323 18.45 -22.17 26.95
N PRO A 324 18.05 -23.11 27.82
CA PRO A 324 17.59 -24.44 27.40
C PRO A 324 16.32 -24.38 26.54
N THR A 325 15.52 -23.34 26.73
CA THR A 325 14.32 -23.05 25.94
C THR A 325 14.63 -22.74 24.48
N VAL A 326 15.83 -22.24 24.16
CA VAL A 326 16.27 -22.02 22.77
C VAL A 326 16.44 -23.37 22.08
N ALA A 327 17.22 -24.30 22.66
CA ALA A 327 17.42 -25.62 22.07
C ALA A 327 16.08 -26.37 21.88
N ALA A 328 15.23 -26.37 22.91
CA ALA A 328 13.90 -26.99 22.84
C ALA A 328 13.00 -26.37 21.76
N MET A 329 13.09 -25.07 21.51
CA MET A 329 12.34 -24.40 20.45
C MET A 329 12.79 -24.86 19.06
N TRP A 330 14.11 -24.94 18.82
CA TRP A 330 14.66 -25.43 17.56
C TRP A 330 14.30 -26.90 17.33
N GLN A 331 14.40 -27.75 18.36
CA GLN A 331 14.03 -29.16 18.29
C GLN A 331 12.55 -29.36 17.94
N ARG A 332 11.64 -28.57 18.53
CA ARG A 332 10.19 -28.66 18.23
C ARG A 332 9.83 -28.32 16.79
N GLN A 333 10.64 -27.51 16.11
CA GLN A 333 10.41 -27.07 14.74
C GLN A 333 11.36 -27.74 13.75
N TRP A 334 12.11 -28.76 14.20
CA TRP A 334 13.25 -29.30 13.47
C TRP A 334 12.85 -29.90 12.12
N GLU A 335 11.74 -30.64 12.07
CA GLU A 335 11.20 -31.23 10.83
C GLU A 335 10.94 -30.16 9.76
N GLN A 336 10.45 -28.97 10.15
CA GLN A 336 10.23 -27.86 9.23
C GLN A 336 11.49 -26.98 9.03
N VAL A 337 12.57 -27.21 9.79
CA VAL A 337 13.87 -26.57 9.58
C VAL A 337 14.72 -27.35 8.58
N ILE A 338 14.64 -28.69 8.59
CA ILE A 338 15.42 -29.59 7.72
C ILE A 338 15.36 -29.23 6.22
N PRO A 339 14.18 -28.90 5.62
CA PRO A 339 14.10 -28.60 4.18
C PRO A 339 15.07 -27.51 3.74
N PHE A 340 15.41 -26.58 4.65
CA PHE A 340 16.38 -25.52 4.42
C PHE A 340 17.73 -26.04 3.92
N PHE A 341 18.17 -27.19 4.45
CA PHE A 341 19.46 -27.79 4.09
C PHE A 341 19.40 -28.59 2.79
N ALA A 342 18.21 -28.92 2.28
CA ALA A 342 18.07 -29.54 0.96
C ALA A 342 18.21 -28.49 -0.17
N TYR A 343 17.96 -27.21 0.12
CA TYR A 343 18.04 -26.16 -0.89
C TYR A 343 19.50 -25.86 -1.30
N PRO A 344 19.78 -25.60 -2.58
CA PRO A 344 21.05 -25.04 -3.04
C PRO A 344 21.32 -23.65 -2.44
N PRO A 345 22.59 -23.20 -2.36
CA PRO A 345 22.96 -21.93 -1.74
C PRO A 345 22.20 -20.70 -2.26
N GLU A 346 21.88 -20.65 -3.55
CA GLU A 346 21.15 -19.57 -4.20
C GLU A 346 19.70 -19.49 -3.69
N VAL A 347 19.03 -20.66 -3.57
CA VAL A 347 17.67 -20.78 -3.04
C VAL A 347 17.67 -20.52 -1.53
N ARG A 348 18.63 -21.09 -0.79
CA ARG A 348 18.80 -20.83 0.65
C ARG A 348 18.93 -19.35 0.93
N ARG A 349 19.70 -18.62 0.13
CA ARG A 349 19.90 -17.18 0.32
C ARG A 349 18.57 -16.43 0.24
N ILE A 350 17.70 -16.78 -0.70
CA ILE A 350 16.38 -16.13 -0.86
C ILE A 350 15.47 -16.49 0.32
N VAL A 351 15.37 -17.78 0.68
CA VAL A 351 14.53 -18.26 1.79
C VAL A 351 15.01 -17.69 3.14
N TYR A 352 16.32 -17.59 3.34
CA TYR A 352 16.95 -17.05 4.54
C TYR A 352 16.83 -15.53 4.65
N THR A 353 16.94 -14.78 3.55
CA THR A 353 16.81 -13.32 3.60
C THR A 353 15.33 -12.94 3.64
N THR A 354 14.74 -12.90 4.83
CA THR A 354 13.40 -12.33 5.07
C THR A 354 13.30 -10.83 4.76
N ASN A 355 14.35 -10.22 4.20
CA ASN A 355 14.41 -8.82 3.81
C ASN A 355 13.16 -8.33 3.07
N ALA A 356 12.55 -9.16 2.22
CA ALA A 356 11.34 -8.77 1.48
C ALA A 356 10.15 -8.53 2.43
N ILE A 357 9.82 -9.53 3.27
CA ILE A 357 8.71 -9.43 4.23
C ILE A 357 9.03 -8.48 5.39
N GLU A 358 10.28 -8.42 5.83
CA GLU A 358 10.72 -7.50 6.89
C GLU A 358 10.73 -6.05 6.45
N SER A 359 11.18 -5.75 5.22
CA SER A 359 11.13 -4.40 4.66
C SER A 359 9.68 -3.93 4.53
N MET A 360 8.78 -4.82 4.06
CA MET A 360 7.35 -4.54 4.01
C MET A 360 6.78 -4.28 5.41
N HIS A 361 7.06 -5.16 6.38
CA HIS A 361 6.63 -5.00 7.77
C HIS A 361 7.16 -3.72 8.41
N MET A 362 8.40 -3.33 8.13
CA MET A 362 8.98 -2.09 8.63
C MET A 362 8.26 -0.86 8.07
N GLN A 363 7.94 -0.86 6.78
CA GLN A 363 7.17 0.22 6.14
C GLN A 363 5.74 0.30 6.67
N LEU A 364 5.06 -0.85 6.82
CA LEU A 364 3.73 -0.90 7.44
C LEU A 364 3.76 -0.38 8.88
N ARG A 365 4.73 -0.82 9.69
CA ARG A 365 4.92 -0.35 11.07
C ARG A 365 5.14 1.16 11.13
N LYS A 366 5.88 1.74 10.19
CA LYS A 366 6.09 3.19 10.10
C LYS A 366 4.78 3.94 9.87
N ILE A 367 3.92 3.44 8.97
CA ILE A 367 2.64 4.05 8.60
C ILE A 367 1.62 3.96 9.74
N VAL A 368 1.55 2.81 10.44
CA VAL A 368 0.57 2.62 11.52
C VAL A 368 0.97 3.27 12.85
N LYS A 369 2.27 3.59 13.04
CA LYS A 369 2.80 4.11 14.31
C LYS A 369 2.12 5.41 14.78
N SER A 370 1.69 6.27 13.86
CA SER A 370 1.04 7.55 14.15
C SER A 370 -0.36 7.41 14.76
N ARG A 371 -1.05 6.28 14.55
CA ARG A 371 -2.48 6.16 14.86
C ARG A 371 -2.83 5.70 16.26
N GLY A 372 -1.89 5.17 17.04
CA GLY A 372 -2.14 4.64 18.39
C GLY A 372 -2.97 3.35 18.39
N HIS A 373 -4.26 3.44 18.02
CA HIS A 373 -5.18 2.31 17.81
C HIS A 373 -6.14 2.59 16.65
N PHE A 374 -6.63 1.53 16.01
CA PHE A 374 -7.66 1.62 14.97
C PHE A 374 -9.07 1.56 15.57
N PRO A 375 -10.06 2.24 14.98
CA PRO A 375 -11.44 2.22 15.46
C PRO A 375 -12.18 0.91 15.12
N SER A 376 -11.77 0.21 14.07
CA SER A 376 -12.35 -1.07 13.62
C SER A 376 -11.36 -1.85 12.75
N ASP A 377 -11.71 -3.09 12.40
CA ASP A 377 -10.93 -3.94 11.51
C ASP A 377 -10.92 -3.37 10.08
N GLU A 378 -12.03 -2.82 9.59
CA GLU A 378 -12.14 -2.19 8.26
C GLU A 378 -11.20 -0.99 8.14
N ALA A 379 -11.11 -0.16 9.18
CA ALA A 379 -10.20 0.99 9.19
C ALA A 379 -8.72 0.56 9.14
N ALA A 380 -8.38 -0.56 9.79
CA ALA A 380 -7.04 -1.15 9.70
C ALA A 380 -6.78 -1.71 8.31
N SER A 381 -7.68 -2.53 7.77
CA SER A 381 -7.60 -3.12 6.43
C SER A 381 -7.42 -2.09 5.34
N LYS A 382 -8.20 -0.99 5.39
CA LYS A 382 -8.11 0.12 4.44
C LYS A 382 -6.73 0.78 4.43
N LEU A 383 -6.19 1.13 5.59
CA LEU A 383 -4.87 1.76 5.67
C LEU A 383 -3.77 0.81 5.21
N LEU A 384 -3.83 -0.46 5.65
CA LEU A 384 -2.86 -1.47 5.28
C LEU A 384 -2.88 -1.73 3.77
N TYR A 385 -4.06 -1.89 3.17
CA TYR A 385 -4.20 -2.04 1.72
C TYR A 385 -3.56 -0.87 0.97
N LEU A 386 -3.87 0.37 1.33
CA LEU A 386 -3.29 1.55 0.69
C LEU A 386 -1.76 1.61 0.85
N ALA A 387 -1.26 1.25 2.02
CA ALA A 387 0.17 1.17 2.28
C ALA A 387 0.84 0.07 1.42
N LEU A 388 0.26 -1.12 1.38
CA LEU A 388 0.71 -2.24 0.55
C LEU A 388 0.73 -1.87 -0.92
N ARG A 389 -0.34 -1.26 -1.43
CA ARG A 389 -0.42 -0.75 -2.81
C ARG A 389 0.70 0.23 -3.13
N ASN A 390 1.08 1.09 -2.19
CA ASN A 390 2.20 2.02 -2.39
C ASN A 390 3.56 1.30 -2.34
N ILE A 391 3.74 0.32 -1.44
CA ILE A 391 4.95 -0.49 -1.35
C ILE A 391 5.17 -1.29 -2.64
N GLU A 392 4.11 -1.89 -3.18
CA GLU A 392 4.16 -2.69 -4.41
C GLU A 392 4.53 -1.87 -5.64
N LYS A 393 4.16 -0.58 -5.71
CA LYS A 393 4.57 0.32 -6.81
C LYS A 393 6.09 0.46 -6.95
N ASP A 394 6.82 0.28 -5.85
CA ASP A 394 8.28 0.36 -5.84
C ASP A 394 8.94 -0.98 -6.18
N TRP A 395 8.18 -2.08 -6.27
CA TRP A 395 8.68 -3.41 -6.64
C TRP A 395 8.79 -3.60 -8.16
N LYS A 396 9.65 -2.80 -8.79
CA LYS A 396 9.78 -2.78 -10.26
C LYS A 396 10.60 -3.94 -10.84
N MET A 397 11.57 -4.44 -10.09
CA MET A 397 12.53 -5.44 -10.58
C MET A 397 12.65 -6.63 -9.63
N PRO A 398 12.77 -7.87 -10.16
CA PRO A 398 13.07 -9.03 -9.34
C PRO A 398 14.48 -8.89 -8.72
N PRO A 399 14.73 -9.49 -7.54
CA PRO A 399 16.07 -9.52 -6.95
C PRO A 399 17.08 -10.16 -7.91
N ILE A 400 18.31 -9.64 -7.96
CA ILE A 400 19.39 -10.22 -8.80
C ILE A 400 19.62 -11.70 -8.44
N THR A 401 19.50 -12.04 -7.16
CA THR A 401 19.61 -13.42 -6.65
C THR A 401 18.54 -14.34 -7.22
N TRP A 402 17.38 -13.83 -7.66
CA TRP A 402 16.34 -14.65 -8.28
C TRP A 402 16.85 -15.32 -9.55
N ARG A 403 17.48 -14.56 -10.46
CA ARG A 403 18.02 -15.11 -11.72
C ARG A 403 19.04 -16.21 -11.50
N GLN A 404 19.80 -16.16 -10.40
CA GLN A 404 20.75 -17.21 -10.03
C GLN A 404 20.05 -18.47 -9.50
N ALA A 405 18.88 -18.31 -8.87
CA ALA A 405 18.12 -19.41 -8.28
C ALA A 405 17.09 -20.05 -9.23
N VAL A 406 16.63 -19.37 -10.30
CA VAL A 406 15.61 -19.91 -11.23
C VAL A 406 15.95 -21.31 -11.74
N ASN A 407 17.19 -21.51 -12.19
CA ASN A 407 17.63 -22.83 -12.68
C ASN A 407 17.60 -23.89 -11.56
N GLN A 408 17.92 -23.50 -10.33
CA GLN A 408 17.85 -24.39 -9.18
C GLN A 408 16.40 -24.76 -8.84
N PHE A 409 15.46 -23.82 -8.94
CA PHE A 409 14.02 -24.14 -8.80
C PHE A 409 13.55 -25.11 -9.87
N ALA A 410 13.96 -24.94 -11.12
CA ALA A 410 13.64 -25.87 -12.20
C ALA A 410 14.21 -27.28 -11.94
N ILE A 411 15.42 -27.39 -11.40
CA ILE A 411 16.04 -28.68 -11.05
C ILE A 411 15.31 -29.35 -9.88
N LEU A 412 14.98 -28.58 -8.83
CA LEU A 412 14.40 -29.13 -7.60
C LEU A 412 12.92 -29.52 -7.75
N PHE A 413 12.16 -28.74 -8.51
CA PHE A 413 10.69 -28.87 -8.58
C PHE A 413 10.20 -29.30 -9.97
N GLY A 414 11.08 -29.39 -10.96
CA GLY A 414 10.78 -29.91 -12.30
C GLY A 414 9.59 -29.23 -12.96
N GLU A 415 8.66 -30.05 -13.49
CA GLU A 415 7.47 -29.60 -14.20
C GLU A 415 6.57 -28.67 -13.39
N ARG A 416 6.56 -28.78 -12.06
CA ARG A 416 5.77 -27.89 -11.18
C ARG A 416 6.23 -26.43 -11.30
N PHE A 417 7.52 -26.21 -11.55
CA PHE A 417 8.07 -24.88 -11.75
C PHE A 417 8.13 -24.49 -13.23
N THR A 418 8.59 -25.39 -14.11
CA THR A 418 8.82 -25.05 -15.52
C THR A 418 7.52 -24.74 -16.28
N SER A 419 6.41 -25.39 -15.92
CA SER A 419 5.10 -25.14 -16.54
C SER A 419 4.52 -23.75 -16.24
N ALA A 420 5.04 -23.05 -15.23
CA ALA A 420 4.64 -21.69 -14.88
C ALA A 420 5.55 -20.61 -15.48
N ILE A 421 6.65 -21.01 -16.13
CA ILE A 421 7.58 -20.11 -16.83
C ILE A 421 7.36 -20.13 -18.34
N SER A 422 6.89 -21.27 -18.86
CA SER A 422 6.39 -21.43 -20.23
C SER A 422 5.09 -20.65 -20.43
#